data_AF-A0A9X4XJL2-F1
#
_entry.id   AF-A0A9X4XJL2-F1
#
_cell.length_a   1.000
_cell.length_b   1.000
_cell.length_c   1.000
_cell.angle_alpha   90.00
_cell.angle_beta   90.00
_cell.angle_gamma   90.00
#
_symmetry.space_group_name_H-M   'P 1'
#
loop_
_entity.id
_entity.type
_entity.pdbx_description
1 polymer ?
#
loop_
_entity_poly.entity_id
_entity_poly.type
_entity_poly.pdbx_seq_one_letter_code
_entity_poly.pdbx_strand_id
1 'polypeptide(L)'
;MNNVKLGISQSKGYENVEIKTISSREVATMMEMTHDNLLKKISKHIENFNKIEDVKINVFNYFLETTYKQTGNGKECKEYQVTKRGCEFLAHKTTGVKGDLFTVRYMERFEQMEKAIQERNEKASLLLAIYEGGQLGVSASKRLVEIETKELSQQVQVMTPKAESYDQFIDADGTYSTTNACKMLGLKRAEVFQWLRDKGLVYKKKTEATQKAVDKGYFKHVIKGGHSTMVITPKGIEFLRDTFLKQAS
;
A
#
# COMPACT_ATOMS: atom_id res chain seq x y z
N MET A 1 -2.81 9.64 -1.45
CA MET A 1 -2.25 9.72 -2.82
C MET A 1 -1.16 8.66 -2.95
N ASN A 2 -1.52 7.50 -3.50
CA ASN A 2 -0.52 6.48 -3.84
C ASN A 2 0.19 6.96 -5.12
N ASN A 3 1.40 7.50 -4.97
CA ASN A 3 2.27 7.78 -6.11
C ASN A 3 2.71 6.44 -6.71
N VAL A 4 1.92 5.93 -7.66
CA VAL A 4 2.36 4.86 -8.54
C VAL A 4 3.50 5.44 -9.38
N LYS A 5 4.75 5.07 -9.08
CA LYS A 5 5.86 5.31 -10.01
C LYS A 5 5.60 4.44 -11.24
N LEU A 6 5.26 5.05 -12.37
CA LEU A 6 4.71 4.35 -13.55
C LEU A 6 5.77 3.81 -14.52
N GLY A 7 7.06 4.03 -14.28
CA GLY A 7 8.11 3.39 -15.06
C GLY A 7 9.47 4.06 -14.93
N ILE A 8 10.44 3.51 -15.67
CA ILE A 8 11.72 4.13 -15.95
C ILE A 8 11.74 4.45 -17.46
N SER A 9 12.12 5.67 -17.82
CA SER A 9 12.27 6.09 -19.22
C SER A 9 13.54 5.47 -19.82
N GLN A 10 13.42 4.88 -21.01
CA GLN A 10 14.57 4.54 -21.85
C GLN A 10 14.47 5.31 -23.18
N SER A 11 15.60 5.85 -23.64
CA SER A 11 15.74 6.36 -25.01
C SER A 11 16.15 5.21 -25.94
N LYS A 12 15.35 4.95 -26.97
CA LYS A 12 15.72 4.09 -28.10
C LYS A 12 15.60 4.91 -29.38
N GLY A 13 16.64 5.66 -29.73
CA GLY A 13 16.56 6.66 -30.80
C GLY A 13 15.70 7.86 -30.38
N TYR A 14 14.77 8.29 -31.24
CA TYR A 14 13.87 9.43 -31.01
C TYR A 14 12.63 9.13 -30.15
N GLU A 15 12.40 7.86 -29.76
CA GLU A 15 11.26 7.46 -28.95
C GLU A 15 11.66 7.22 -27.49
N ASN A 16 11.04 7.96 -26.58
CA ASN A 16 11.02 7.63 -25.14
C ASN A 16 9.94 6.57 -24.92
N VAL A 17 10.35 5.32 -24.71
CA VAL A 17 9.41 4.24 -24.34
C VAL A 17 9.35 4.17 -22.82
N GLU A 18 8.18 4.48 -22.25
CA GLU A 18 7.93 4.29 -20.82
C GLU A 18 7.81 2.79 -20.51
N ILE A 19 8.82 2.24 -19.83
CA ILE A 19 8.82 0.82 -19.46
C ILE A 19 8.08 0.67 -18.14
N LYS A 20 6.91 0.04 -18.20
CA LYS A 20 6.11 -0.32 -17.04
C LYS A 20 6.87 -1.36 -16.21
N THR A 21 7.02 -1.07 -14.93
CA THR A 21 7.77 -1.91 -14.00
C THR A 21 7.09 -1.97 -12.63
N ILE A 22 7.36 -3.04 -11.90
CA ILE A 22 6.95 -3.24 -10.51
C ILE A 22 8.20 -3.24 -9.64
N SER A 23 8.18 -2.54 -8.50
CA SER A 23 9.31 -2.55 -7.58
C SER A 23 9.58 -3.96 -7.04
N SER A 24 10.85 -4.32 -6.87
CA SER A 24 11.22 -5.62 -6.30
C SER A 24 10.68 -5.84 -4.89
N ARG A 25 10.41 -4.78 -4.11
CA ARG A 25 9.71 -4.90 -2.83
C ARG A 25 8.28 -5.40 -2.99
N GLU A 26 7.56 -4.85 -3.96
CA GLU A 26 6.20 -5.28 -4.29
C GLU A 26 6.20 -6.69 -4.88
N VAL A 27 7.13 -7.03 -5.77
CA VAL A 27 7.31 -8.40 -6.29
C VAL A 27 7.58 -9.39 -5.15
N ALA A 28 8.40 -9.02 -4.16
CA ALA A 28 8.70 -9.89 -3.02
C ALA A 28 7.44 -10.20 -2.21
N THR A 29 6.58 -9.20 -1.98
CA THR A 29 5.24 -9.39 -1.39
C THR A 29 4.37 -10.31 -2.23
N MET A 30 4.32 -10.11 -3.56
CA MET A 30 3.52 -10.96 -4.45
C MET A 30 3.99 -12.42 -4.45
N MET A 31 5.29 -12.66 -4.31
CA MET A 31 5.91 -13.98 -4.24
C MET A 31 5.95 -14.57 -2.82
N GLU A 32 5.42 -13.87 -1.82
CA GLU A 32 5.39 -14.28 -0.41
C GLU A 32 6.80 -14.61 0.14
N MET A 33 7.76 -13.75 -0.15
CA MET A 33 9.14 -13.84 0.36
C MET A 33 9.67 -12.49 0.81
N THR A 34 10.76 -12.50 1.58
CA THR A 34 11.43 -11.27 1.98
C THR A 34 12.11 -10.59 0.79
N HIS A 35 12.21 -9.27 0.83
CA HIS A 35 12.89 -8.50 -0.22
C HIS A 35 14.34 -8.94 -0.41
N ASP A 36 15.07 -9.20 0.68
CA ASP A 36 16.45 -9.72 0.65
C ASP A 36 16.57 -11.06 -0.10
N ASN A 37 15.64 -11.99 0.15
CA ASN A 37 15.63 -13.28 -0.54
C ASN A 37 15.35 -13.11 -2.04
N LEU A 38 14.46 -12.19 -2.41
CA LEU A 38 14.21 -11.88 -3.81
C LEU A 38 15.44 -11.25 -4.48
N LEU A 39 16.12 -10.30 -3.82
CA LEU A 39 17.33 -9.68 -4.36
C LEU A 39 18.40 -10.73 -4.64
N LYS A 40 18.65 -11.65 -3.71
CA LYS A 40 19.57 -12.79 -3.91
C LYS A 40 19.14 -13.68 -5.08
N LYS A 41 17.84 -13.97 -5.19
CA LYS A 41 17.29 -14.76 -6.31
C LYS A 41 17.52 -14.07 -7.65
N ILE A 42 17.25 -12.76 -7.75
CA ILE A 42 17.50 -11.96 -8.95
C ILE A 42 18.99 -11.94 -9.30
N SER A 43 19.88 -11.68 -8.32
CA SER A 43 21.33 -11.68 -8.55
C SER A 43 21.83 -13.03 -9.09
N LYS A 44 21.36 -14.15 -8.53
CA LYS A 44 21.70 -15.48 -9.03
C LYS A 44 21.23 -15.70 -10.47
N HIS A 45 20.05 -15.19 -10.84
CA HIS A 45 19.56 -15.29 -12.22
C HIS A 45 20.38 -14.41 -13.18
N ILE A 46 20.79 -13.22 -12.76
CA ILE A 46 21.67 -12.34 -13.53
C ILE A 46 23.04 -13.01 -13.76
N GLU A 47 23.62 -13.63 -12.73
CA GLU A 47 24.86 -14.41 -12.86
C GLU A 47 24.70 -15.56 -13.86
N ASN A 48 23.56 -16.27 -13.82
CA ASN A 48 23.27 -17.34 -14.78
C ASN A 48 23.10 -16.79 -16.21
N PHE A 49 22.48 -15.63 -16.40
CA PHE A 49 22.38 -14.99 -17.71
C PHE A 49 23.75 -14.67 -18.29
N ASN A 50 24.69 -14.22 -17.46
CA ASN A 50 26.04 -13.90 -17.89
C ASN A 50 26.89 -15.13 -18.25
N LYS A 51 26.46 -16.34 -17.88
CA LYS A 51 27.13 -17.61 -18.19
C LYS A 51 26.64 -18.28 -19.48
N ILE A 52 25.59 -17.72 -20.11
CA ILE A 52 25.06 -18.26 -21.37
C ILE A 52 25.88 -17.66 -22.51
N GLU A 53 26.69 -18.49 -23.17
CA GLU A 53 27.64 -18.06 -24.22
C GLU A 53 26.95 -17.90 -25.59
N ASP A 54 25.98 -18.76 -25.91
CA ASP A 54 25.34 -18.81 -27.23
C ASP A 54 24.42 -17.62 -27.53
N VAL A 55 23.91 -16.95 -26.48
CA VAL A 55 22.92 -15.86 -26.62
C VAL A 55 23.22 -14.76 -25.60
N LYS A 56 23.45 -13.54 -26.10
CA LYS A 56 23.60 -12.35 -25.26
C LYS A 56 22.24 -11.92 -24.67
N ILE A 57 21.99 -12.28 -23.42
CA ILE A 57 20.80 -11.85 -22.69
C ILE A 57 21.00 -10.43 -22.16
N ASN A 58 20.16 -9.49 -22.59
CA ASN A 58 20.13 -8.16 -22.00
C ASN A 58 19.33 -8.15 -20.69
N VAL A 59 20.03 -8.05 -19.55
CA VAL A 59 19.44 -8.02 -18.20
C VAL A 59 18.40 -6.91 -18.03
N PHE A 60 18.61 -5.75 -18.68
CA PHE A 60 17.70 -4.61 -18.60
C PHE A 60 16.28 -4.91 -19.11
N ASN A 61 16.11 -5.94 -19.95
CA ASN A 61 14.78 -6.37 -20.38
C ASN A 61 13.95 -7.01 -19.26
N TYR A 62 14.59 -7.40 -18.16
CA TYR A 62 14.00 -8.13 -17.04
C TYR A 62 14.08 -7.34 -15.72
N PHE A 63 15.28 -6.84 -15.41
CA PHE A 63 15.59 -6.24 -14.11
C PHE A 63 16.40 -4.96 -14.31
N LEU A 64 15.88 -3.84 -13.81
CA LEU A 64 16.55 -2.55 -13.85
C LEU A 64 17.03 -2.23 -12.43
N GLU A 65 18.34 -2.14 -12.24
CA GLU A 65 18.92 -1.84 -10.93
C GLU A 65 18.66 -0.38 -10.54
N THR A 66 18.17 -0.17 -9.32
CA THR A 66 17.84 1.12 -8.73
C THR A 66 18.15 1.12 -7.23
N THR A 67 17.90 2.25 -6.56
CA THR A 67 18.00 2.36 -5.12
C THR A 67 16.74 3.01 -4.55
N TYR A 68 16.48 2.74 -3.28
CA TYR A 68 15.46 3.45 -2.50
C TYR A 68 16.03 3.89 -1.16
N LYS A 69 15.47 4.95 -0.58
CA LYS A 69 15.81 5.40 0.77
C LYS A 69 14.88 4.72 1.77
N GLN A 70 15.46 4.04 2.75
CA GLN A 70 14.71 3.40 3.82
C GLN A 70 14.08 4.46 4.74
N THR A 71 12.82 4.24 5.12
CA THR A 71 12.10 5.12 6.04
C THR A 71 12.75 5.06 7.43
N GLY A 72 13.09 6.23 7.99
CA GLY A 72 13.65 6.37 9.34
C GLY A 72 15.12 6.79 9.35
N ASN A 73 16.01 5.95 8.80
CA ASN A 73 17.46 6.22 8.80
C ASN A 73 17.98 6.85 7.50
N GLY A 74 17.16 6.90 6.43
CA GLY A 74 17.54 7.46 5.14
C GLY A 74 18.59 6.66 4.38
N LYS A 75 18.93 5.45 4.83
CA LYS A 75 19.94 4.59 4.19
C LYS A 75 19.49 4.21 2.78
N GLU A 76 20.39 4.33 1.81
CA GLU A 76 20.15 3.83 0.47
C GLU A 76 20.28 2.31 0.46
N CYS A 77 19.24 1.67 -0.07
CA CYS A 77 19.11 0.23 -0.19
C CYS A 77 18.88 -0.14 -1.65
N LYS A 78 19.47 -1.26 -2.07
CA LYS A 78 19.35 -1.79 -3.42
C LYS A 78 17.91 -2.23 -3.70
N GLU A 79 17.42 -1.92 -4.89
CA GLU A 79 16.10 -2.31 -5.39
C GLU A 79 16.19 -2.57 -6.88
N TYR A 80 15.40 -3.51 -7.40
CA TYR A 80 15.17 -3.62 -8.84
C TYR A 80 13.79 -3.08 -9.20
N GLN A 81 13.68 -2.41 -10.34
CA GLN A 81 12.41 -2.30 -11.06
C GLN A 81 12.30 -3.49 -12.00
N VAL A 82 11.27 -4.30 -11.80
CA VAL A 82 11.06 -5.57 -12.48
C VAL A 82 10.05 -5.35 -13.61
N THR A 83 10.44 -5.66 -14.84
CA THR A 83 9.54 -5.53 -16.00
C THR A 83 8.48 -6.64 -15.99
N LYS A 84 7.48 -6.54 -16.88
CA LYS A 84 6.53 -7.64 -17.12
C LYS A 84 7.25 -8.95 -17.48
N ARG A 85 8.26 -8.87 -18.35
CA ARG A 85 9.12 -10.00 -18.73
C ARG A 85 9.93 -10.54 -17.55
N GLY A 86 10.39 -9.67 -16.66
CA GLY A 86 11.04 -10.05 -15.40
C GLY A 86 10.12 -10.85 -14.50
N CYS A 87 8.86 -10.44 -14.37
CA CYS A 87 7.86 -11.16 -13.59
C CYS A 87 7.50 -12.51 -14.24
N GLU A 88 7.28 -12.55 -15.55
CA GLU A 88 7.07 -13.78 -16.32
C GLU A 88 8.22 -14.78 -16.11
N PHE A 89 9.46 -14.30 -16.22
CA PHE A 89 10.63 -15.12 -15.97
C PHE A 89 10.66 -15.69 -14.54
N LEU A 90 10.42 -14.86 -13.53
CA LEU A 90 10.38 -15.29 -12.12
C LEU A 90 9.25 -16.29 -11.86
N ALA A 91 8.10 -16.11 -12.51
CA ALA A 91 6.96 -17.02 -12.43
C ALA A 91 7.30 -18.38 -13.04
N HIS A 92 7.90 -18.42 -14.23
CA HIS A 92 8.36 -19.67 -14.85
C HIS A 92 9.44 -20.40 -14.03
N LYS A 93 10.17 -19.69 -13.16
CA LYS A 93 11.16 -20.26 -12.23
C LYS A 93 10.60 -20.49 -10.81
N THR A 94 9.29 -20.42 -10.65
CA THR A 94 8.60 -20.66 -9.38
C THR A 94 7.46 -21.64 -9.63
N THR A 95 7.52 -22.82 -9.05
CA THR A 95 6.57 -23.91 -9.32
C THR A 95 5.55 -24.09 -8.18
N GLY A 96 4.42 -24.73 -8.50
CA GLY A 96 3.36 -25.04 -7.56
C GLY A 96 2.46 -23.84 -7.25
N VAL A 97 1.61 -23.98 -6.22
CA VAL A 97 0.55 -23.01 -5.87
C VAL A 97 1.08 -21.57 -5.71
N LYS A 98 2.30 -21.40 -5.20
CA LYS A 98 2.93 -20.08 -5.07
C LYS A 98 3.31 -19.45 -6.42
N GLY A 99 3.68 -20.27 -7.40
CA GLY A 99 3.95 -19.82 -8.77
C GLY A 99 2.68 -19.36 -9.47
N ASP A 100 1.60 -20.12 -9.34
CA ASP A 100 0.28 -19.77 -9.90
C ASP A 100 -0.23 -18.46 -9.29
N LEU A 101 -0.16 -18.34 -7.97
CA LEU A 101 -0.57 -17.13 -7.24
C LEU A 101 0.25 -15.90 -7.65
N PHE A 102 1.56 -16.04 -7.76
CA PHE A 102 2.42 -14.95 -8.23
C PHE A 102 2.05 -14.53 -9.65
N THR A 103 1.76 -15.51 -10.53
CA THR A 103 1.38 -15.27 -11.92
C THR A 103 0.13 -14.41 -12.02
N VAL A 104 -0.93 -14.81 -11.32
CA VAL A 104 -2.19 -14.03 -11.26
C VAL A 104 -1.92 -12.63 -10.71
N ARG A 105 -1.20 -12.50 -9.59
CA ARG A 105 -0.93 -11.21 -8.93
C ARG A 105 -0.19 -10.22 -9.84
N TYR A 106 0.87 -10.64 -10.53
CA TYR A 106 1.58 -9.70 -11.40
C TYR A 106 0.76 -9.37 -12.65
N MET A 107 0.00 -10.32 -13.21
CA MET A 107 -0.86 -10.05 -14.37
C MET A 107 -1.93 -9.00 -14.05
N GLU A 108 -2.67 -9.18 -12.95
CA GLU A 108 -3.65 -8.21 -12.47
C GLU A 108 -3.00 -6.86 -12.20
N ARG A 109 -1.79 -6.85 -11.62
CA ARG A 109 -1.09 -5.60 -11.33
C ARG A 109 -0.71 -4.83 -12.60
N PHE A 110 -0.19 -5.50 -13.62
CA PHE A 110 0.11 -4.85 -14.89
C PHE A 110 -1.17 -4.39 -15.60
N GLU A 111 -2.25 -5.17 -15.55
CA GLU A 111 -3.55 -4.74 -16.09
C GLU A 111 -4.09 -3.48 -15.38
N GLN A 112 -3.94 -3.40 -14.05
CA GLN A 112 -4.28 -2.20 -13.28
C GLN A 112 -3.42 -0.99 -13.69
N MET A 113 -2.12 -1.19 -13.90
CA MET A 113 -1.24 -0.11 -14.39
C MET A 113 -1.67 0.35 -15.80
N GLU A 114 -2.06 -0.57 -16.67
CA GLU A 114 -2.55 -0.27 -18.02
C GLU A 114 -3.84 0.55 -17.98
N LYS A 115 -4.81 0.13 -17.16
CA LYS A 115 -6.06 0.88 -16.95
C LYS A 115 -5.78 2.28 -16.41
N ALA A 116 -4.92 2.41 -15.40
CA ALA A 116 -4.58 3.70 -14.81
C ALA A 116 -3.91 4.66 -15.81
N ILE A 117 -3.04 4.15 -16.68
CA ILE A 117 -2.41 4.96 -17.74
C ILE A 117 -3.45 5.37 -18.78
N GLN A 118 -4.32 4.45 -19.19
CA GLN A 118 -5.38 4.74 -20.15
C GLN A 118 -6.34 5.82 -19.64
N GLU A 119 -6.81 5.68 -18.40
CA GLU A 119 -7.68 6.65 -17.74
C GLU A 119 -6.99 8.01 -17.57
N ARG A 120 -5.70 8.04 -17.20
CA ARG A 120 -4.92 9.28 -17.12
C ARG A 120 -4.84 9.99 -18.48
N ASN A 121 -4.58 9.24 -19.55
CA ASN A 121 -4.49 9.79 -20.90
C ASN A 121 -5.86 10.26 -21.40
N GLU A 122 -6.93 9.53 -21.12
CA GLU A 122 -8.31 9.94 -21.41
C GLU A 122 -8.63 11.25 -20.69
N LYS A 123 -8.39 11.35 -19.37
CA LYS A 123 -8.58 12.58 -18.60
C LYS A 123 -7.76 13.75 -19.15
N ALA A 124 -6.50 13.52 -19.52
CA ALA A 124 -5.66 14.56 -20.11
C ALA A 124 -6.22 15.07 -21.45
N SER A 125 -6.69 14.15 -22.31
CA SER A 125 -7.33 14.51 -23.58
C SER A 125 -8.64 15.27 -23.38
N LEU A 126 -9.46 14.86 -22.40
CA LEU A 126 -10.71 15.55 -22.06
C LEU A 126 -10.42 16.97 -21.54
N LEU A 127 -9.44 17.13 -20.65
CA LEU A 127 -9.05 18.45 -20.12
C LEU A 127 -8.59 19.41 -21.23
N LEU A 128 -7.85 18.89 -22.22
CA LEU A 128 -7.44 19.69 -23.37
C LEU A 128 -8.66 20.15 -24.20
N ALA A 129 -9.60 19.24 -24.49
CA ALA A 129 -10.83 19.59 -25.21
C ALA A 129 -11.70 20.59 -24.43
N ILE A 130 -11.75 20.50 -23.10
CA ILE A 130 -12.44 21.48 -22.23
C ILE A 130 -11.79 22.85 -22.37
N TYR A 131 -10.46 22.92 -22.35
CA TYR A 131 -9.71 24.17 -22.50
C TYR A 131 -9.93 24.82 -23.87
N GLU A 132 -9.95 24.03 -24.94
CA GLU A 132 -10.22 24.50 -26.30
C GLU A 132 -11.68 24.97 -26.50
N GLY A 133 -12.61 24.45 -25.70
CA GLY A 133 -14.00 24.89 -25.64
C GLY A 133 -14.88 24.34 -26.77
N GLY A 134 -15.94 25.08 -27.10
CA GLY A 134 -16.94 24.67 -28.10
C GLY A 134 -17.78 23.46 -27.67
N GLN A 135 -18.43 22.80 -28.64
CA GLN A 135 -19.29 21.64 -28.39
C GLN A 135 -18.51 20.45 -27.81
N LEU A 136 -17.24 20.28 -28.23
CA LEU A 136 -16.35 19.25 -27.73
C LEU A 136 -15.96 19.50 -26.27
N GLY A 137 -15.72 20.74 -25.86
CA GLY A 137 -15.44 21.06 -24.45
C GLY A 137 -16.63 20.78 -23.53
N VAL A 138 -17.86 21.00 -24.00
CA VAL A 138 -19.08 20.68 -23.24
C VAL A 138 -19.25 19.16 -23.08
N SER A 139 -19.08 18.39 -24.16
CA SER A 139 -19.18 16.91 -24.08
C SER A 139 -18.04 16.32 -23.24
N ALA A 140 -16.82 16.86 -23.35
CA ALA A 140 -15.68 16.44 -22.55
C ALA A 140 -15.88 16.74 -21.06
N SER A 141 -16.47 17.89 -20.71
CA SER A 141 -16.83 18.23 -19.31
C SER A 141 -17.78 17.21 -18.72
N LYS A 142 -18.83 16.84 -19.46
CA LYS A 142 -19.80 15.82 -19.02
C LYS A 142 -19.11 14.47 -18.79
N ARG A 143 -18.28 14.04 -19.73
CA ARG A 143 -17.54 12.77 -19.63
C ARG A 143 -16.57 12.75 -18.45
N LEU A 144 -15.87 13.85 -18.19
CA LEU A 144 -14.94 13.95 -17.07
C LEU A 144 -15.67 13.80 -15.73
N VAL A 145 -16.83 14.45 -15.58
CA VAL A 145 -17.68 14.32 -14.38
C VAL A 145 -18.17 12.88 -14.20
N GLU A 146 -18.56 12.17 -15.28
CA GLU A 146 -18.95 10.76 -15.20
C GLU A 146 -17.81 9.86 -14.69
N ILE A 147 -16.58 10.11 -15.14
CA ILE A 147 -15.40 9.35 -14.68
C ILE A 147 -15.14 9.61 -13.19
N GLU A 148 -15.10 10.88 -12.77
CA GLU A 148 -14.82 11.26 -11.38
C GLU A 148 -15.91 10.81 -10.40
N THR A 149 -17.18 10.92 -10.80
CA THR A 149 -18.31 10.44 -9.97
C THR A 149 -18.29 8.93 -9.80
N LYS A 150 -17.95 8.19 -10.86
CA LYS A 150 -17.78 6.74 -10.80
C LYS A 150 -16.65 6.37 -9.83
N GLU A 151 -15.48 7.01 -9.93
CA GLU A 151 -14.35 6.77 -9.03
C GLU A 151 -14.70 7.05 -7.57
N LEU A 152 -15.35 8.20 -7.30
CA LEU A 152 -15.74 8.58 -5.95
C LEU A 152 -16.75 7.57 -5.37
N SER A 153 -17.74 7.16 -6.16
CA SER A 153 -18.73 6.16 -5.73
C SER A 153 -18.11 4.80 -5.39
N GLN A 154 -17.12 4.36 -6.17
CA GLN A 154 -16.39 3.12 -5.90
C GLN A 154 -15.57 3.22 -4.60
N GLN A 155 -14.90 4.35 -4.37
CA GLN A 155 -14.17 4.58 -3.11
C GLN A 155 -15.11 4.58 -1.91
N VAL A 156 -16.29 5.23 -2.02
CA VAL A 156 -17.31 5.21 -0.98
C VAL A 156 -17.74 3.78 -0.68
N GLN A 157 -18.10 2.97 -1.68
CA GLN A 157 -18.52 1.58 -1.48
C GLN A 157 -17.45 0.71 -0.79
N VAL A 158 -16.16 0.95 -1.02
CA VAL A 158 -15.07 0.23 -0.35
C VAL A 158 -14.86 0.71 1.09
N MET A 159 -15.11 1.99 1.36
CA MET A 159 -14.98 2.59 2.70
C MET A 159 -16.17 2.27 3.59
N THR A 160 -17.39 2.18 3.05
CA THR A 160 -18.64 1.91 3.77
C THR A 160 -18.56 0.68 4.67
N PRO A 161 -18.24 -0.55 4.20
CA PRO A 161 -18.21 -1.73 5.07
C PRO A 161 -17.08 -1.66 6.11
N LYS A 162 -15.98 -0.94 5.81
CA LYS A 162 -14.93 -0.68 6.80
C LYS A 162 -15.45 0.24 7.90
N ALA A 163 -16.12 1.33 7.55
CA ALA A 163 -16.70 2.28 8.50
C ALA A 163 -17.83 1.66 9.34
N GLU A 164 -18.73 0.90 8.71
CA GLU A 164 -19.82 0.19 9.38
C GLU A 164 -19.29 -0.82 10.41
N SER A 165 -18.20 -1.53 10.10
CA SER A 165 -17.55 -2.40 11.08
C SER A 165 -17.03 -1.64 12.30
N TYR A 166 -16.62 -0.38 12.14
CA TYR A 166 -16.23 0.47 13.27
C TYR A 166 -17.46 0.93 14.06
N ASP A 167 -18.51 1.39 13.40
CA ASP A 167 -19.70 1.92 14.05
C ASP A 167 -20.48 0.89 14.88
N GLN A 168 -20.44 -0.38 14.49
CA GLN A 168 -21.11 -1.49 15.22
C GLN A 168 -20.66 -1.67 16.68
N PHE A 169 -19.48 -1.18 17.05
CA PHE A 169 -18.90 -1.38 18.38
C PHE A 169 -18.66 -0.07 19.15
N ILE A 170 -19.20 1.05 18.65
CA ILE A 170 -19.18 2.35 19.33
C ILE A 170 -20.24 2.35 20.44
N ASP A 171 -19.81 2.62 21.67
CA ASP A 171 -20.74 2.86 22.78
C ASP A 171 -21.42 4.24 22.60
N ALA A 172 -22.56 4.48 23.27
CA ALA A 172 -23.36 5.70 23.17
C ALA A 172 -22.58 7.02 23.35
N ASP A 173 -21.45 6.98 24.08
CA ASP A 173 -20.55 8.13 24.30
C ASP A 173 -19.57 8.39 23.13
N GLY A 174 -19.69 7.68 22.00
CA GLY A 174 -18.79 7.80 20.86
C GLY A 174 -17.41 7.20 21.10
N THR A 175 -17.29 6.20 21.97
CA THR A 175 -16.01 5.60 22.36
C THR A 175 -16.03 4.07 22.31
N TYR A 176 -14.85 3.47 22.24
CA TYR A 176 -14.65 2.03 22.20
C TYR A 176 -14.09 1.53 23.54
N SER A 177 -14.65 0.47 24.09
CA SER A 177 -13.96 -0.26 25.15
C SER A 177 -12.63 -0.81 24.63
N THR A 178 -11.60 -0.86 25.48
CA THR A 178 -10.30 -1.41 25.05
C THR A 178 -10.40 -2.85 24.57
N THR A 179 -11.33 -3.63 25.13
CA THR A 179 -11.59 -5.01 24.69
C THR A 179 -12.18 -5.05 23.29
N ASN A 180 -13.21 -4.25 23.01
CA ASN A 180 -13.87 -4.23 21.70
C ASN A 180 -12.90 -3.72 20.64
N ALA A 181 -12.17 -2.63 20.92
CA ALA A 181 -11.13 -2.10 20.06
C ALA A 181 -10.06 -3.16 19.69
N CYS A 182 -9.59 -3.93 20.66
CA CYS A 182 -8.61 -4.99 20.40
C CYS A 182 -9.21 -6.12 19.54
N LYS A 183 -10.45 -6.55 19.82
CA LYS A 183 -11.14 -7.58 19.02
C LYS A 183 -11.34 -7.13 17.57
N MET A 184 -11.81 -5.90 17.37
CA MET A 184 -12.05 -5.32 16.04
C MET A 184 -10.77 -5.23 15.21
N LEU A 185 -9.65 -4.88 15.85
CA LEU A 185 -8.36 -4.75 15.18
C LEU A 185 -7.60 -6.10 15.06
N GLY A 186 -8.18 -7.20 15.53
CA GLY A 186 -7.53 -8.52 15.55
C GLY A 186 -6.30 -8.58 16.47
N LEU A 187 -6.23 -7.69 17.47
CA LEU A 187 -5.06 -7.53 18.34
C LEU A 187 -5.25 -8.24 19.67
N LYS A 188 -4.16 -8.82 20.20
CA LYS A 188 -4.15 -9.32 21.57
C LYS A 188 -4.02 -8.15 22.55
N ARG A 189 -4.99 -8.02 23.44
CA ARG A 189 -5.04 -6.94 24.46
C ARG A 189 -3.72 -6.84 25.26
N ALA A 190 -3.11 -7.95 25.64
CA ALA A 190 -1.87 -7.96 26.39
C ALA A 190 -0.71 -7.28 25.64
N GLU A 191 -0.56 -7.56 24.34
CA GLU A 191 0.49 -6.99 23.48
C GLU A 191 0.28 -5.48 23.29
N VAL A 192 -0.96 -5.06 23.05
CA VAL A 192 -1.32 -3.64 22.92
C VAL A 192 -1.01 -2.88 24.19
N PHE A 193 -1.40 -3.40 25.37
CA PHE A 193 -1.12 -2.74 26.64
C PHE A 193 0.37 -2.69 26.96
N GLN A 194 1.14 -3.71 26.57
CA GLN A 194 2.58 -3.69 26.74
C GLN A 194 3.22 -2.59 25.88
N TRP A 195 2.86 -2.54 24.60
CA TRP A 195 3.33 -1.51 23.69
C TRP A 195 2.93 -0.09 24.12
N LEU A 196 1.70 0.09 24.62
CA LEU A 196 1.25 1.38 25.15
C LEU A 196 2.05 1.82 26.39
N ARG A 197 2.47 0.88 27.25
CA ARG A 197 3.35 1.15 28.39
C ARG A 197 4.75 1.55 27.92
N ASP A 198 5.29 0.83 26.95
CA ASP A 198 6.63 1.11 26.40
C ASP A 198 6.67 2.50 25.72
N LYS A 199 5.55 2.95 25.15
CA LYS A 199 5.39 4.30 24.59
C LYS A 199 5.03 5.38 25.62
N GLY A 200 4.83 5.02 26.89
CA GLY A 200 4.43 5.95 27.96
C GLY A 200 3.02 6.53 27.79
N LEU A 201 2.14 5.84 27.06
CA LEU A 201 0.74 6.23 26.83
C LEU A 201 -0.21 5.65 27.89
N VAL A 202 0.21 4.57 28.55
CA VAL A 202 -0.48 3.94 29.70
C VAL A 202 0.52 3.80 30.85
N TYR A 203 0.07 3.97 32.09
CA TYR A 203 0.93 3.86 33.28
C TYR A 203 1.45 2.42 33.48
N LYS A 204 2.70 2.27 33.95
CA LYS A 204 3.41 0.98 34.04
C LYS A 204 2.68 -0.14 34.80
N LYS A 205 1.92 0.21 35.85
CA LYS A 205 1.21 -0.77 36.71
C LYS A 205 -0.31 -0.59 36.70
N LYS A 206 -0.85 0.19 35.76
CA LYS A 206 -2.29 0.45 35.67
C LYS A 206 -2.80 0.25 34.25
N THR A 207 -4.13 0.22 34.13
CA THR A 207 -4.85 0.20 32.85
C THR A 207 -5.39 1.59 32.46
N GLU A 208 -4.82 2.64 33.06
CA GLU A 208 -5.22 4.03 32.86
C GLU A 208 -4.30 4.71 31.83
N ALA A 209 -4.89 5.50 30.92
CA ALA A 209 -4.15 6.37 30.01
C ALA A 209 -3.43 7.49 30.78
N THR A 210 -2.22 7.83 30.33
CA THR A 210 -1.51 9.01 30.82
C THR A 210 -2.18 10.29 30.34
N GLN A 211 -2.01 11.39 31.09
CA GLN A 211 -2.56 12.69 30.67
C GLN A 211 -2.11 13.08 29.27
N LYS A 212 -0.83 12.82 28.93
CA LYS A 212 -0.27 12.99 27.58
C LYS A 212 -1.08 12.26 26.49
N ALA A 213 -1.58 11.07 26.77
CA ALA A 213 -2.34 10.28 25.81
C ALA A 213 -3.80 10.76 25.69
N VAL A 214 -4.34 11.30 26.78
CA VAL A 214 -5.66 11.96 26.83
C VAL A 214 -5.64 13.30 26.09
N ASP A 215 -4.63 14.14 26.31
CA ASP A 215 -4.47 15.44 25.66
C ASP A 215 -4.30 15.31 24.15
N LYS A 216 -3.66 14.23 23.70
CA LYS A 216 -3.56 13.88 22.28
C LYS A 216 -4.89 13.41 21.68
N GLY A 217 -5.88 13.13 22.52
CA GLY A 217 -7.21 12.68 22.15
C GLY A 217 -7.30 11.21 21.78
N TYR A 218 -6.32 10.38 22.14
CA TYR A 218 -6.34 8.94 21.82
C TYR A 218 -7.22 8.13 22.79
N PHE A 219 -7.25 8.56 24.06
CA PHE A 219 -7.98 7.88 25.12
C PHE A 219 -8.79 8.90 25.91
N LYS A 220 -9.87 8.43 26.53
CA LYS A 220 -10.66 9.21 27.49
C LYS A 220 -10.94 8.34 28.71
N HIS A 221 -11.11 8.99 29.86
CA HIS A 221 -11.62 8.34 31.06
C HIS A 221 -13.14 8.54 31.12
N VAL A 222 -13.88 7.45 31.24
CA VAL A 222 -15.34 7.46 31.40
C VAL A 222 -15.71 6.73 32.69
N ILE A 223 -16.75 7.19 33.36
CA ILE A 223 -17.23 6.54 34.58
C ILE A 223 -18.22 5.44 34.18
N LYS A 224 -17.87 4.18 34.42
CA LYS A 224 -18.75 3.03 34.20
C LYS A 224 -18.92 2.29 35.52
N GLY A 225 -20.17 2.16 35.99
CA GLY A 225 -20.48 1.48 37.26
C GLY A 225 -19.79 2.09 38.49
N GLY A 226 -19.56 3.42 38.50
CA GLY A 226 -18.88 4.11 39.60
C GLY A 226 -17.34 4.09 39.54
N HIS A 227 -16.75 3.43 38.55
CA HIS A 227 -15.29 3.38 38.38
C HIS A 227 -14.84 4.09 37.11
N SER A 228 -13.74 4.85 37.21
CA SER A 228 -13.07 5.45 36.05
C SER A 228 -12.45 4.36 35.19
N THR A 229 -12.85 4.29 33.94
CA THR A 229 -12.39 3.31 32.95
C THR A 229 -11.82 4.04 31.74
N MET A 230 -10.64 3.60 31.30
CA MET A 230 -10.05 4.06 30.05
C MET A 230 -10.82 3.48 28.85
N VAL A 231 -11.24 4.36 27.95
CA VAL A 231 -11.82 4.02 26.64
C VAL A 231 -10.99 4.64 25.52
N ILE A 232 -11.12 4.08 24.33
CA ILE A 232 -10.39 4.48 23.13
C ILE A 232 -11.33 5.33 22.28
N THR A 233 -10.86 6.50 21.83
CA THR A 233 -11.63 7.35 20.91
C THR A 233 -11.49 6.84 19.47
N PRO A 234 -12.31 7.29 18.51
CA PRO A 234 -12.08 7.01 17.08
C PRO A 234 -10.65 7.35 16.63
N LYS A 235 -10.12 8.49 17.09
CA LYS A 235 -8.73 8.90 16.86
C LYS A 235 -7.70 7.94 17.47
N GLY A 236 -8.01 7.37 18.64
CA GLY A 236 -7.20 6.33 19.27
C GLY A 236 -7.17 5.02 18.48
N ILE A 237 -8.29 4.62 17.87
CA ILE A 237 -8.37 3.45 16.99
C ILE A 237 -7.49 3.63 15.75
N GLU A 238 -7.57 4.79 15.10
CA GLU A 238 -6.72 5.13 13.96
C GLU A 238 -5.24 5.11 14.35
N PHE A 239 -4.90 5.73 15.48
CA PHE A 239 -3.53 5.74 16.00
C PHE A 239 -2.98 4.33 16.24
N LEU A 240 -3.76 3.44 16.86
CA LEU A 240 -3.37 2.05 17.07
C LEU A 240 -3.18 1.33 15.73
N ARG A 241 -4.11 1.49 14.78
CA ARG A 241 -4.00 0.88 13.44
C ARG A 241 -2.72 1.33 12.72
N ASP A 242 -2.49 2.63 12.64
CA ASP A 242 -1.40 3.19 11.85
C ASP A 242 -0.02 2.95 12.46
N THR A 243 0.06 2.86 13.79
CA THR A 243 1.36 2.80 14.47
C THR A 243 1.71 1.39 14.90
N PHE A 244 0.75 0.62 15.41
CA PHE A 244 0.98 -0.74 15.90
C PHE A 244 1.07 -1.74 14.73
N LEU A 245 0.11 -1.72 13.79
CA LEU A 245 0.08 -2.70 12.70
C LEU A 245 1.18 -2.47 11.65
N LYS A 246 1.54 -1.21 11.35
CA LYS A 246 2.64 -0.90 10.41
C LYS A 246 4.04 -1.24 10.95
N GLN A 247 4.19 -1.45 12.26
CA GLN A 247 5.45 -1.89 12.88
C GLN A 247 5.57 -3.42 12.98
N ALA A 248 4.44 -4.13 12.83
CA ALA A 248 4.37 -5.60 12.88
C ALA A 248 4.37 -6.26 11.48
N SER A 249 4.36 -5.46 10.41
CA SER A 249 4.47 -5.87 9.00
C SER A 249 5.86 -5.52 8.46
#